data_AF-A0A059LDX3-F1
#
_entry.id   AF-A0A059LDX3-F1
#
_cell.length_a   1.000
_cell.length_b   1.000
_cell.length_c   1.000
_cell.angle_alpha   90.00
_cell.angle_beta   90.00
_cell.angle_gamma   90.00
#
_symmetry.space_group_name_H-M   'P 1'
#
loop_
_entity.id
_entity.type
_entity.pdbx_description
1 polymer ?
#
loop_
_entity_poly.entity_id
_entity_poly.type
_entity_poly.pdbx_seq_one_letter_code
_entity_poly.pdbx_strand_id
1 'polypeptide(L)'
;MGEPVLGIPVGPPGFDQSDLLYYANLQRQIAQSESTNPVENLSRARQAHDIARGTLSAAQKSLAERRSETDKLTLKVGKLSEPSFFAKAFGCASASKLQKATESLESARSAAKSQTTRVDEATREAESVNRTQLEWETKAAELERLQNTRQSRLDAFFASPAWSADATLAGTQQEAFHADGRSAESRGHAGTFASAEGYLKQAQKHLAMALRLLEQAGFMGRMNMGMDIGRRIDRPMAGRNRSMMGPMLQGMEMRRANELTQAAAQAVGQAQTLVPSLPYIERGLIDTARRGMFVALLG
;
A
#
# COMPACT_ATOMS: atom_id res chain seq x y z
N MET A 1 -73.74 39.22 20.32
CA MET A 1 -72.38 38.87 20.75
C MET A 1 -72.03 37.56 20.07
N GLY A 2 -71.41 37.61 18.89
CA GLY A 2 -70.90 36.44 18.20
C GLY A 2 -69.57 36.86 17.59
N GLU A 3 -68.47 36.45 18.22
CA GLU A 3 -67.12 36.74 17.72
C GLU A 3 -66.87 35.92 16.45
N PRO A 4 -66.25 36.52 15.40
CA PRO A 4 -65.77 35.76 14.27
C PRO A 4 -64.52 34.98 14.68
N VAL A 5 -64.63 33.65 14.67
CA VAL A 5 -63.50 32.73 14.76
C VAL A 5 -62.59 32.97 13.56
N LEU A 6 -61.40 33.53 13.82
CA LEU A 6 -60.33 33.68 12.86
C LEU A 6 -59.99 32.31 12.27
N GLY A 7 -60.23 32.17 10.97
CA GLY A 7 -59.85 30.98 10.21
C GLY A 7 -58.36 30.75 10.32
N ILE A 8 -57.98 29.58 10.84
CA ILE A 8 -56.62 29.06 10.74
C ILE A 8 -56.39 28.76 9.25
N PRO A 9 -55.39 29.38 8.59
CA PRO A 9 -55.05 28.98 7.23
C PRO A 9 -54.43 27.59 7.29
N VAL A 10 -55.21 26.58 6.91
CA VAL A 10 -54.72 25.22 6.63
C VAL A 10 -54.14 25.23 5.22
N GLY A 11 -52.95 25.81 5.07
CA GLY A 11 -52.07 25.54 3.94
C GLY A 11 -51.27 24.27 4.21
N PRO A 12 -50.95 23.44 3.18
CA PRO A 12 -50.10 22.28 3.37
C PRO A 12 -48.73 22.72 3.90
N PRO A 13 -48.03 21.92 4.74
CA PRO A 13 -46.66 22.20 5.15
C PRO A 13 -45.72 21.95 3.96
N GLY A 14 -45.73 22.86 2.99
CA GLY A 14 -44.79 22.96 1.89
C GLY A 14 -43.71 24.00 2.20
N PHE A 15 -42.58 23.92 1.48
CA PHE A 15 -41.44 24.86 1.57
C PHE A 15 -41.92 26.30 1.77
N ASP A 16 -41.56 26.92 2.89
CA ASP A 16 -41.66 28.37 2.97
C ASP A 16 -40.57 28.99 2.09
N GLN A 17 -40.81 30.21 1.62
CA GLN A 17 -39.84 30.95 0.79
C GLN A 17 -38.48 31.11 1.51
N SER A 18 -38.48 31.15 2.84
CA SER A 18 -37.29 31.15 3.70
C SER A 18 -36.44 29.88 3.55
N ASP A 19 -37.07 28.71 3.42
CA ASP A 19 -36.37 27.44 3.25
C ASP A 19 -35.70 27.35 1.87
N LEU A 20 -36.36 27.85 0.82
CA LEU A 20 -35.79 27.91 -0.53
C LEU A 20 -34.56 28.82 -0.57
N LEU A 21 -34.64 29.98 0.10
CA LEU A 21 -33.52 30.91 0.22
C LEU A 21 -32.37 30.31 1.04
N TYR A 22 -32.68 29.59 2.11
CA TYR A 22 -31.68 28.87 2.91
C TYR A 22 -30.97 27.80 2.08
N TYR A 23 -31.70 26.99 1.32
CA TYR A 23 -31.14 25.95 0.47
C TYR A 23 -30.27 26.53 -0.66
N ALA A 24 -30.72 27.62 -1.29
CA ALA A 24 -29.95 28.33 -2.31
C ALA A 24 -28.67 28.98 -1.75
N ASN A 25 -28.67 29.39 -0.48
CA ASN A 25 -27.48 29.87 0.22
C ASN A 25 -26.53 28.70 0.52
N LEU A 26 -27.06 27.58 1.03
CA LEU A 26 -26.28 26.39 1.33
C LEU A 26 -25.60 25.82 0.06
N GLN A 27 -26.31 25.77 -1.08
CA GLN A 27 -25.72 25.37 -2.36
C GLN A 27 -24.60 26.32 -2.81
N ARG A 28 -24.77 27.63 -2.63
CA ARG A 28 -23.71 28.61 -2.91
C ARG A 28 -22.48 28.40 -2.03
N GLN A 29 -22.67 28.12 -0.74
CA GLN A 29 -21.57 27.83 0.18
C GLN A 29 -20.83 26.54 -0.20
N ILE A 30 -21.57 25.48 -0.57
CA ILE A 30 -20.97 24.23 -1.08
C ILE A 30 -20.17 24.50 -2.35
N ALA A 31 -20.74 25.18 -3.34
CA ALA A 31 -20.05 25.48 -4.60
C ALA A 31 -18.79 26.34 -4.38
N GLN A 32 -18.85 27.31 -3.46
CA GLN A 32 -17.68 28.10 -3.07
C GLN A 32 -16.61 27.24 -2.41
N SER A 33 -16.98 26.34 -1.49
CA SER A 33 -16.03 25.43 -0.84
C SER A 33 -15.43 24.42 -1.83
N GLU A 34 -16.25 23.82 -2.70
CA GLU A 34 -15.82 22.89 -3.76
C GLU A 34 -14.86 23.55 -4.77
N SER A 35 -15.05 24.84 -5.08
CA SER A 35 -14.16 25.58 -5.97
C SER A 35 -12.71 25.64 -5.48
N THR A 36 -12.49 25.46 -4.18
CA THR A 36 -11.16 25.40 -3.56
C THR A 36 -10.55 24.00 -3.55
N ASN A 37 -11.25 22.99 -4.09
CA ASN A 37 -10.83 21.59 -4.16
C ASN A 37 -10.23 21.05 -2.85
N PRO A 38 -10.93 21.15 -1.70
CA PRO A 38 -10.36 20.84 -0.38
C PRO A 38 -9.94 19.37 -0.25
N VAL A 39 -10.66 18.44 -0.87
CA VAL A 39 -10.35 16.99 -0.83
C VAL A 39 -9.04 16.68 -1.57
N GLU A 40 -8.84 17.27 -2.74
CA GLU A 40 -7.60 17.09 -3.51
C GLU A 40 -6.42 17.80 -2.86
N ASN A 41 -6.62 19.00 -2.32
CA ASN A 41 -5.57 19.70 -1.60
C ASN A 41 -5.20 18.99 -0.29
N LEU A 42 -6.15 18.35 0.38
CA LEU A 42 -5.89 17.49 1.53
C LEU A 42 -5.06 16.26 1.15
N SER A 43 -5.36 15.59 0.02
CA SER A 43 -4.58 14.43 -0.42
C SER A 43 -3.14 14.81 -0.75
N ARG A 44 -2.93 15.95 -1.42
CA ARG A 44 -1.60 16.52 -1.69
C ARG A 44 -0.87 16.91 -0.39
N ALA A 45 -1.57 17.51 0.57
CA ALA A 45 -1.00 17.90 1.85
C ALA A 45 -0.55 16.67 2.67
N ARG A 46 -1.34 15.59 2.68
CA ARG A 46 -0.96 14.32 3.32
C ARG A 46 0.27 13.70 2.68
N GLN A 47 0.34 13.69 1.35
CA GLN A 47 1.52 13.22 0.64
C GLN A 47 2.76 14.04 1.00
N ALA A 48 2.64 15.38 1.05
CA ALA A 48 3.74 16.25 1.46
C ALA A 48 4.16 15.98 2.91
N HIS A 49 3.21 15.74 3.81
CA HIS A 49 3.48 15.43 5.21
C HIS A 49 4.26 14.10 5.34
N ASP A 50 3.88 13.08 4.59
CA ASP A 50 4.59 11.79 4.58
C ASP A 50 6.03 11.94 4.08
N ILE A 51 6.25 12.76 3.03
CA ILE A 51 7.59 13.08 2.54
C ILE A 51 8.39 13.81 3.61
N ALA A 52 7.84 14.86 4.23
CA ALA A 52 8.52 15.65 5.26
C ALA A 52 8.85 14.82 6.51
N ARG A 53 7.97 13.88 6.89
CA ARG A 53 8.24 12.93 7.97
C ARG A 53 9.35 11.95 7.59
N GLY A 54 9.38 11.51 6.34
CA GLY A 54 10.46 10.69 5.79
C GLY A 54 11.82 11.40 5.84
N THR A 55 11.88 12.66 5.41
CA THR A 55 13.10 13.47 5.42
C THR A 55 13.59 13.74 6.85
N LEU A 56 12.69 14.07 7.78
CA LEU A 56 13.02 14.27 9.19
C LEU A 56 13.62 12.99 9.81
N SER A 57 12.99 11.83 9.56
CA SER A 57 13.48 10.54 10.06
C SER A 57 14.87 10.20 9.50
N ALA A 58 15.09 10.43 8.21
CA ALA A 58 16.41 10.23 7.59
C ALA A 58 17.47 11.19 8.17
N ALA A 59 17.12 12.46 8.37
CA ALA A 59 18.01 13.46 8.96
C ALA A 59 18.40 13.10 10.41
N GLN A 60 17.44 12.64 11.21
CA GLN A 60 17.67 12.19 12.59
C GLN A 60 18.57 10.96 12.67
N LYS A 61 18.36 9.97 11.79
CA LYS A 61 19.25 8.79 11.70
C LYS A 61 20.68 9.19 11.35
N SER A 62 20.85 10.05 10.35
CA SER A 62 22.17 10.55 9.96
C SER A 62 22.85 11.34 11.09
N LEU A 63 22.10 12.14 11.86
CA LEU A 63 22.63 12.83 13.03
C LEU A 63 23.11 11.84 14.10
N ALA A 64 22.34 10.79 14.38
CA ALA A 64 22.73 9.77 15.35
C ALA A 64 24.01 9.02 14.93
N GLU A 65 24.15 8.70 13.64
CA GLU A 65 25.37 8.09 13.09
C GLU A 65 26.59 9.02 13.24
N ARG A 66 26.43 10.31 12.91
CA ARG A 66 27.50 11.31 13.05
C ARG A 66 27.89 11.54 14.51
N ARG A 67 26.93 11.53 15.44
CA ARG A 67 27.22 11.61 16.89
C ARG A 67 28.00 10.39 17.37
N SER A 68 27.60 9.19 16.94
CA SER A 68 28.35 7.96 17.23
C SER A 68 29.79 8.02 16.70
N GLU A 69 30.00 8.57 15.51
CA GLU A 69 31.33 8.79 14.93
C GLU A 69 32.16 9.78 15.74
N THR A 70 31.57 10.91 16.16
CA THR A 70 32.25 11.89 17.02
C THR A 70 32.63 11.29 18.38
N ASP A 71 31.78 10.45 18.97
CA ASP A 71 32.05 9.82 20.27
C ASP A 71 33.21 8.83 20.17
N LYS A 72 33.26 8.03 19.10
CA LYS A 72 34.38 7.11 18.81
C LYS A 72 35.70 7.86 18.64
N LEU A 73 35.69 8.97 17.90
CA LEU A 73 36.88 9.81 17.69
C LEU A 73 37.31 10.51 18.98
N THR A 74 36.36 10.98 19.80
CA THR A 74 36.64 11.59 21.10
C THR A 74 37.33 10.60 22.02
N LEU A 75 36.84 9.35 22.09
CA LEU A 75 37.49 8.27 22.84
C LEU A 75 38.91 7.98 22.33
N LYS A 76 39.12 7.98 21.01
CA LYS A 76 40.43 7.76 20.38
C LYS A 76 41.42 8.87 20.72
N VAL A 77 40.98 10.13 20.68
CA VAL A 77 41.80 11.28 21.09
C VAL A 77 42.15 11.18 22.57
N GLY A 78 41.20 10.86 23.45
CA GLY A 78 41.44 10.69 24.88
C GLY A 78 42.49 9.61 25.19
N LYS A 79 42.37 8.42 24.57
CA LYS A 79 43.36 7.34 24.71
C LYS A 79 44.75 7.73 24.21
N LEU A 80 44.81 8.51 23.14
CA LEU A 80 46.08 8.99 22.60
C LEU A 80 46.70 10.08 23.47
N SER A 81 45.92 10.84 24.26
CA SER A 81 46.42 11.92 25.12
C SER A 81 46.85 11.45 26.52
N GLU A 82 46.69 10.18 26.86
CA GLU A 82 47.07 9.66 28.18
C GLU A 82 48.60 9.55 28.35
N PRO A 83 49.16 10.07 29.46
CA PRO A 83 50.60 10.08 29.70
C PRO A 83 51.21 8.66 29.82
N SER A 84 50.42 7.66 30.21
CA SER A 84 50.83 6.24 30.30
C SER A 84 51.07 5.60 28.93
N PHE A 85 50.38 6.05 27.87
CA PHE A 85 50.58 5.61 26.50
C PHE A 85 51.83 6.26 25.88
N PHE A 86 52.05 7.54 26.15
CA PHE A 86 53.22 8.28 25.69
C PHE A 86 54.52 7.83 26.36
N ALA A 87 54.50 7.50 27.66
CA ALA A 87 55.68 7.06 28.40
C ALA A 87 56.26 5.70 27.93
N LYS A 88 55.44 4.86 27.28
CA LYS A 88 55.85 3.52 26.81
C LYS A 88 56.13 3.41 25.30
N ALA A 89 55.64 4.33 24.47
CA ALA A 89 55.58 4.11 23.03
C ALA A 89 56.63 4.88 22.21
N PHE A 90 56.60 6.21 22.06
CA PHE A 90 57.50 6.87 21.07
C PHE A 90 57.69 8.38 21.30
N GLY A 91 58.94 8.85 21.16
CA GLY A 91 59.27 10.25 20.87
C GLY A 91 58.83 10.65 19.45
N CYS A 92 58.38 11.91 19.29
CA CYS A 92 57.96 12.61 18.05
C CYS A 92 56.84 11.99 17.18
N ALA A 93 56.79 10.67 16.96
CA ALA A 93 55.77 10.01 16.12
C ALA A 93 54.37 9.97 16.76
N SER A 94 54.28 10.23 18.06
CA SER A 94 53.05 10.24 18.85
C SER A 94 52.33 11.60 18.79
N ALA A 95 53.08 12.71 18.69
CA ALA A 95 52.53 14.06 18.51
C ALA A 95 51.80 14.21 17.16
N SER A 96 52.38 13.71 16.06
CA SER A 96 51.74 13.77 14.73
C SER A 96 50.49 12.89 14.62
N LYS A 97 50.42 11.76 15.36
CA LYS A 97 49.22 10.92 15.44
C LYS A 97 48.11 11.59 16.24
N LEU A 98 48.45 12.27 17.34
CA LEU A 98 47.49 13.03 18.13
C LEU A 98 46.93 14.19 17.31
N GLN A 99 47.78 14.93 16.60
CA GLN A 99 47.36 16.03 15.73
C GLN A 99 46.39 15.57 14.61
N LYS A 100 46.69 14.47 13.92
CA LYS A 100 45.76 13.90 12.93
C LYS A 100 44.43 13.45 13.55
N ALA A 101 44.46 12.91 14.77
CA ALA A 101 43.26 12.50 15.47
C ALA A 101 42.39 13.70 15.90
N THR A 102 43.00 14.80 16.35
CA THR A 102 42.29 16.03 16.69
C THR A 102 41.70 16.72 15.46
N GLU A 103 42.43 16.79 14.34
CA GLU A 103 41.91 17.30 13.06
C GLU A 103 40.71 16.48 12.57
N SER A 104 40.79 15.14 12.68
CA SER A 104 39.65 14.26 12.33
C SER A 104 38.44 14.46 13.24
N LEU A 105 38.66 14.75 14.53
CA LEU A 105 37.59 15.03 15.49
C LEU A 105 36.92 16.38 15.22
N GLU A 106 37.69 17.41 14.89
CA GLU A 106 37.16 18.73 14.53
C GLU A 106 36.34 18.67 13.24
N SER A 107 36.82 17.93 12.23
CA SER A 107 36.07 17.65 11.01
C SER A 107 34.76 16.90 11.29
N ALA A 108 34.80 15.87 12.14
CA ALA A 108 33.58 15.15 12.53
C ALA A 108 32.59 16.02 13.33
N ARG A 109 33.09 16.90 14.21
CA ARG A 109 32.25 17.85 14.96
C ARG A 109 31.61 18.89 14.05
N SER A 110 32.33 19.42 13.06
CA SER A 110 31.74 20.34 12.08
C SER A 110 30.68 19.66 11.21
N ALA A 111 30.90 18.41 10.82
CA ALA A 111 29.92 17.58 10.11
C ALA A 111 28.68 17.26 10.98
N ALA A 112 28.86 16.99 12.27
CA ALA A 112 27.74 16.80 13.19
C ALA A 112 26.93 18.10 13.37
N LYS A 113 27.60 19.26 13.43
CA LYS A 113 26.95 20.57 13.53
C LYS A 113 26.15 20.93 12.27
N SER A 114 26.68 20.65 11.08
CA SER A 114 25.92 20.83 9.84
C SER A 114 24.75 19.84 9.72
N GLN A 115 24.86 18.67 10.34
CA GLN A 115 23.74 17.73 10.38
C GLN A 115 22.66 18.13 11.40
N THR A 116 23.02 18.79 12.52
CA THR A 116 22.02 19.37 13.42
C THR A 116 21.19 20.45 12.74
N THR A 117 21.80 21.34 11.96
CA THR A 117 21.05 22.38 11.24
C THR A 117 20.08 21.79 10.22
N ARG A 118 20.47 20.69 9.55
CA ARG A 118 19.56 19.95 8.64
C ARG A 118 18.38 19.31 9.36
N VAL A 119 18.57 18.81 10.58
CA VAL A 119 17.45 18.29 11.39
C VAL A 119 16.54 19.43 11.81
N ASP A 120 17.08 20.58 12.19
CA ASP A 120 16.28 21.76 12.56
C ASP A 120 15.46 22.28 11.37
N GLU A 121 16.06 22.33 10.18
CA GLU A 121 15.38 22.69 8.92
C GLU A 121 14.27 21.70 8.58
N ALA A 122 14.56 20.39 8.60
CA ALA A 122 13.56 19.35 8.34
C ALA A 122 12.42 19.35 9.37
N THR A 123 12.71 19.74 10.62
CA THR A 123 11.68 19.86 11.67
C THR A 123 10.75 21.03 11.37
N ARG A 124 11.30 22.20 10.99
CA ARG A 124 10.50 23.37 10.61
C ARG A 124 9.65 23.10 9.36
N GLU A 125 10.19 22.36 8.39
CA GLU A 125 9.45 21.94 7.21
C GLU A 125 8.32 20.97 7.55
N ALA A 126 8.58 19.97 8.40
CA ALA A 126 7.53 19.06 8.87
C ALA A 126 6.42 19.80 9.63
N GLU A 127 6.78 20.77 10.47
CA GLU A 127 5.79 21.60 11.19
C GLU A 127 4.96 22.48 10.24
N SER A 128 5.58 23.09 9.23
CA SER A 128 4.86 23.95 8.28
C SER A 128 3.90 23.14 7.42
N VAL A 129 4.31 21.96 6.96
CA VAL A 129 3.46 21.03 6.20
C VAL A 129 2.34 20.44 7.07
N ASN A 130 2.60 20.19 8.36
CA ASN A 130 1.55 19.75 9.28
C ASN A 130 0.47 20.84 9.47
N ARG A 131 0.85 22.12 9.54
CA ARG A 131 -0.13 23.23 9.60
C ARG A 131 -0.99 23.29 8.34
N THR A 132 -0.38 23.18 7.16
CA THR A 132 -1.15 23.21 5.91
C THR A 132 -2.07 21.99 5.78
N GLN A 133 -1.63 20.80 6.23
CA GLN A 133 -2.51 19.63 6.31
C GLN A 133 -3.73 19.90 7.19
N LEU A 134 -3.53 20.41 8.43
CA LEU A 134 -4.62 20.72 9.35
C LEU A 134 -5.61 21.73 8.76
N GLU A 135 -5.12 22.78 8.09
CA GLU A 135 -5.97 23.75 7.40
C GLU A 135 -6.85 23.08 6.33
N TRP A 136 -6.30 22.18 5.53
CA TRP A 136 -7.07 21.47 4.51
C TRP A 136 -8.02 20.42 5.11
N GLU A 137 -7.65 19.78 6.23
CA GLU A 137 -8.55 18.89 6.98
C GLU A 137 -9.76 19.66 7.50
N THR A 138 -9.56 20.86 8.05
CA THR A 138 -10.69 21.69 8.51
C THR A 138 -11.63 22.11 7.38
N LYS A 139 -11.09 22.47 6.20
CA LYS A 139 -11.90 22.84 5.04
C LYS A 139 -12.65 21.65 4.44
N ALA A 140 -12.02 20.48 4.40
CA ALA A 140 -12.68 19.25 3.95
C ALA A 140 -13.81 18.85 4.89
N ALA A 141 -13.59 18.93 6.21
CA ALA A 141 -14.62 18.66 7.21
C ALA A 141 -15.78 19.66 7.15
N GLU A 142 -15.50 20.94 6.87
CA GLU A 142 -16.54 21.96 6.66
C GLU A 142 -17.38 21.66 5.41
N LEU A 143 -16.75 21.26 4.30
CA LEU A 143 -17.46 20.84 3.09
C LEU A 143 -18.37 19.64 3.37
N GLU A 144 -17.85 18.61 4.04
CA GLU A 144 -18.61 17.42 4.42
C GLU A 144 -19.80 17.80 5.33
N ARG A 145 -19.60 18.69 6.30
CA ARG A 145 -20.67 19.20 7.17
C ARG A 145 -21.75 19.92 6.37
N LEU A 146 -21.38 20.77 5.41
CA LEU A 146 -22.35 21.47 4.55
C LEU A 146 -23.13 20.50 3.68
N GLN A 147 -22.45 19.50 3.08
CA GLN A 147 -23.09 18.45 2.28
C GLN A 147 -24.04 17.59 3.12
N ASN A 148 -23.65 17.20 4.32
CA ASN A 148 -24.50 16.45 5.25
C ASN A 148 -25.70 17.28 5.72
N THR A 149 -25.50 18.57 5.98
CA THR A 149 -26.60 19.49 6.33
C THR A 149 -27.59 19.60 5.17
N ARG A 150 -27.10 19.68 3.93
CA ARG A 150 -27.95 19.67 2.73
C ARG A 150 -28.77 18.39 2.65
N GLN A 151 -28.11 17.24 2.80
CA GLN A 151 -28.75 15.94 2.68
C GLN A 151 -29.81 15.74 3.77
N SER A 152 -29.45 15.99 5.03
CA SER A 152 -30.39 15.88 6.15
C SER A 152 -31.62 16.77 5.99
N ARG A 153 -31.47 17.96 5.39
CA ARG A 153 -32.60 18.85 5.07
C ARG A 153 -33.48 18.31 3.95
N LEU A 154 -32.88 17.73 2.89
CA LEU A 154 -33.65 17.06 1.84
C LEU A 154 -34.40 15.85 2.39
N ASP A 155 -33.75 15.04 3.23
CA ASP A 155 -34.36 13.86 3.84
C ASP A 155 -35.53 14.26 4.75
N ALA A 156 -35.34 15.29 5.59
CA ALA A 156 -36.41 15.83 6.44
C ALA A 156 -37.58 16.39 5.62
N PHE A 157 -37.30 16.97 4.45
CA PHE A 157 -38.31 17.47 3.54
C PHE A 157 -39.14 16.35 2.90
N PHE A 158 -38.47 15.34 2.36
CA PHE A 158 -39.16 14.18 1.77
C PHE A 158 -39.86 13.31 2.81
N ALA A 159 -39.47 13.41 4.08
CA ALA A 159 -40.18 12.81 5.21
C ALA A 159 -41.43 13.60 5.65
N SER A 160 -41.69 14.80 5.10
CA SER A 160 -42.88 15.60 5.42
C SER A 160 -44.16 14.91 4.90
N PRO A 161 -45.25 14.89 5.69
CA PRO A 161 -46.53 14.28 5.30
C PRO A 161 -47.11 14.80 3.99
N ALA A 162 -46.81 16.05 3.63
CA ALA A 162 -47.28 16.67 2.40
C ALA A 162 -46.67 16.04 1.13
N TRP A 163 -45.50 15.42 1.25
CA TRP A 163 -44.75 14.81 0.13
C TRP A 163 -44.83 13.29 0.15
N SER A 164 -44.87 12.67 1.32
CA SER A 164 -45.04 11.22 1.47
C SER A 164 -46.46 10.73 1.12
N ALA A 165 -47.45 11.62 1.11
CA ALA A 165 -48.84 11.31 0.73
C ALA A 165 -49.10 11.43 -0.77
N ASP A 166 -48.15 11.97 -1.56
CA ASP A 166 -48.27 12.05 -3.01
C ASP A 166 -47.88 10.70 -3.65
N ALA A 167 -48.86 10.05 -4.28
CA ALA A 167 -48.70 8.72 -4.88
C ALA A 167 -47.62 8.67 -5.97
N THR A 168 -47.36 9.79 -6.66
CA THR A 168 -46.32 9.86 -7.71
C THR A 168 -44.92 9.91 -7.12
N LEU A 169 -44.74 10.62 -6.01
CA LEU A 169 -43.48 10.68 -5.27
C LEU A 169 -43.20 9.41 -4.48
N ALA A 170 -44.23 8.78 -3.91
CA ALA A 170 -44.09 7.48 -3.25
C ALA A 170 -43.62 6.39 -4.24
N GLY A 171 -44.19 6.37 -5.46
CA GLY A 171 -43.77 5.45 -6.52
C GLY A 171 -42.31 5.66 -6.96
N THR A 172 -41.90 6.92 -7.15
CA THR A 172 -40.51 7.24 -7.55
C THR A 172 -39.49 7.00 -6.44
N GLN A 173 -39.83 7.25 -5.17
CA GLN A 173 -38.98 6.89 -4.03
C GLN A 173 -38.78 5.37 -3.96
N GLN A 174 -39.86 4.59 -4.13
CA GLN A 174 -39.77 3.14 -4.13
C GLN A 174 -38.91 2.62 -5.29
N GLU A 175 -39.06 3.19 -6.48
CA GLU A 175 -38.19 2.89 -7.63
C GLU A 175 -36.72 3.25 -7.39
N ALA A 176 -36.44 4.37 -6.72
CA ALA A 176 -35.09 4.78 -6.32
C ALA A 176 -34.49 3.79 -5.31
N PHE A 177 -35.25 3.35 -4.29
CA PHE A 177 -34.81 2.30 -3.37
C PHE A 177 -34.54 0.98 -4.09
N HIS A 178 -35.38 0.59 -5.06
CA HIS A 178 -35.13 -0.58 -5.89
C HIS A 178 -33.93 -0.41 -6.83
N ALA A 179 -33.65 0.80 -7.32
CA ALA A 179 -32.47 1.10 -8.13
C ALA A 179 -31.19 1.05 -7.29
N ASP A 180 -31.22 1.58 -6.06
CA ASP A 180 -30.10 1.49 -5.11
C ASP A 180 -29.86 0.05 -4.64
N GLY A 181 -30.92 -0.72 -4.39
CA GLY A 181 -30.83 -2.16 -4.14
C GLY A 181 -30.13 -2.89 -5.29
N ARG A 182 -30.56 -2.65 -6.54
CA ARG A 182 -29.91 -3.21 -7.74
C ARG A 182 -28.47 -2.73 -7.94
N SER A 183 -28.16 -1.49 -7.57
CA SER A 183 -26.81 -0.92 -7.61
C SER A 183 -25.90 -1.53 -6.54
N ALA A 184 -26.42 -1.78 -5.34
CA ALA A 184 -25.71 -2.47 -4.26
C ALA A 184 -25.46 -3.94 -4.62
N GLU A 185 -26.45 -4.63 -5.19
CA GLU A 185 -26.31 -5.98 -5.73
C GLU A 185 -25.29 -6.02 -6.87
N SER A 186 -25.36 -5.10 -7.82
CA SER A 186 -24.39 -4.96 -8.93
C SER A 186 -22.97 -4.68 -8.42
N ARG A 187 -22.81 -3.84 -7.38
CA ARG A 187 -21.52 -3.62 -6.70
C ARG A 187 -21.03 -4.88 -5.98
N GLY A 188 -21.93 -5.62 -5.34
CA GLY A 188 -21.65 -6.94 -4.76
C GLY A 188 -21.13 -7.90 -5.82
N HIS A 189 -21.80 -7.98 -6.97
CA HIS A 189 -21.36 -8.79 -8.11
C HIS A 189 -20.02 -8.30 -8.67
N ALA A 190 -19.80 -7.01 -8.85
CA ALA A 190 -18.51 -6.46 -9.30
C ALA A 190 -17.37 -6.81 -8.33
N GLY A 191 -17.61 -6.80 -7.02
CA GLY A 191 -16.66 -7.26 -6.00
C GLY A 191 -16.34 -8.76 -6.11
N THR A 192 -17.35 -9.59 -6.43
CA THR A 192 -17.13 -11.03 -6.68
C THR A 192 -16.30 -11.29 -7.95
N PHE A 193 -16.53 -10.53 -9.03
CA PHE A 193 -15.72 -10.61 -10.25
C PHE A 193 -14.30 -10.12 -10.04
N ALA A 194 -14.09 -9.01 -9.32
CA ALA A 194 -12.76 -8.49 -8.99
C ALA A 194 -11.96 -9.48 -8.12
N SER A 195 -12.63 -10.14 -7.17
CA SER A 195 -12.02 -11.19 -6.35
C SER A 195 -11.65 -12.41 -7.18
N ALA A 196 -12.55 -12.87 -8.05
CA ALA A 196 -12.29 -13.97 -8.99
C ALA A 196 -11.14 -13.64 -9.95
N GLU A 197 -11.06 -12.42 -10.47
CA GLU A 197 -9.95 -11.94 -11.30
C GLU A 197 -8.62 -11.96 -10.53
N GLY A 198 -8.63 -11.57 -9.25
CA GLY A 198 -7.47 -11.66 -8.36
C GLY A 198 -6.94 -13.10 -8.23
N TYR A 199 -7.83 -14.06 -8.00
CA TYR A 199 -7.48 -15.48 -7.93
C TYR A 199 -6.95 -16.02 -9.27
N LEU A 200 -7.53 -15.64 -10.40
CA LEU A 200 -7.06 -16.05 -11.73
C LEU A 200 -5.68 -15.46 -12.06
N LYS A 201 -5.43 -14.18 -11.74
CA LYS A 201 -4.10 -13.55 -11.90
C LYS A 201 -3.05 -14.22 -11.01
N GLN A 202 -3.42 -14.61 -9.80
CA GLN A 202 -2.54 -15.36 -8.91
C GLN A 202 -2.21 -16.75 -9.47
N ALA A 203 -3.22 -17.48 -9.95
CA ALA A 203 -3.02 -18.76 -10.61
C ALA A 203 -2.08 -18.66 -11.82
N GLN A 204 -2.28 -17.64 -12.66
CA GLN A 204 -1.42 -17.39 -13.82
C GLN A 204 0.05 -17.16 -13.42
N LYS A 205 0.30 -16.38 -12.36
CA LYS A 205 1.67 -16.16 -11.85
C LYS A 205 2.31 -17.45 -11.37
N HIS A 206 1.57 -18.27 -10.62
CA HIS A 206 2.08 -19.55 -10.12
C HIS A 206 2.39 -20.52 -11.27
N LEU A 207 1.53 -20.61 -12.29
CA LEU A 207 1.79 -21.44 -13.47
C LEU A 207 2.99 -20.95 -14.29
N ALA A 208 3.14 -19.63 -14.48
CA ALA A 208 4.30 -19.08 -15.18
C ALA A 208 5.62 -19.37 -14.46
N MET A 209 5.62 -19.29 -13.13
CA MET A 209 6.79 -19.67 -12.32
C MET A 209 7.05 -21.18 -12.35
N ALA A 210 6.00 -22.01 -12.31
CA ALA A 210 6.12 -23.46 -12.43
C ALA A 210 6.73 -23.86 -13.78
N LEU A 211 6.26 -23.27 -14.90
CA LEU A 211 6.80 -23.50 -16.24
C LEU A 211 8.28 -23.13 -16.32
N ARG A 212 8.68 -21.97 -15.78
CA ARG A 212 10.08 -21.54 -15.76
C ARG A 212 10.98 -22.50 -14.97
N LEU A 213 10.49 -23.02 -13.84
CA LEU A 213 11.23 -24.02 -13.05
C LEU A 213 11.32 -25.37 -13.79
N LEU A 214 10.27 -25.77 -14.51
CA LEU A 214 10.29 -26.98 -15.34
C LEU A 214 11.25 -26.84 -16.52
N GLU A 215 11.29 -25.68 -17.17
CA GLU A 215 12.25 -25.38 -18.25
C GLU A 215 13.69 -25.40 -17.76
N GLN A 216 13.95 -24.82 -16.58
CA GLN A 216 15.25 -24.81 -15.93
C GLN A 216 15.69 -26.23 -15.50
N ALA A 217 14.79 -27.01 -14.92
CA ALA A 217 15.01 -28.41 -14.56
C ALA A 217 15.25 -29.29 -15.81
N GLY A 218 14.53 -29.03 -16.91
CA GLY A 218 14.73 -29.70 -18.20
C GLY A 218 16.04 -29.33 -18.87
N PHE A 219 16.46 -28.05 -18.80
CA PHE A 219 17.75 -27.58 -19.29
C PHE A 219 18.91 -28.21 -18.51
N MET A 220 18.82 -28.30 -17.17
CA MET A 220 19.82 -28.99 -16.35
C MET A 220 19.86 -30.50 -16.61
N GLY A 221 18.70 -31.14 -16.84
CA GLY A 221 18.63 -32.54 -17.27
C GLY A 221 19.34 -32.78 -18.61
N ARG A 222 19.14 -31.89 -19.60
CA ARG A 222 19.82 -31.94 -20.90
C ARG A 222 21.32 -31.66 -20.80
N MET A 223 21.76 -30.74 -19.93
CA MET A 223 23.19 -30.53 -19.66
C MET A 223 23.86 -31.77 -19.05
N ASN A 224 23.20 -32.43 -18.10
CA ASN A 224 23.70 -33.68 -17.52
C ASN A 224 23.78 -34.80 -18.57
N MET A 225 22.77 -34.95 -19.43
CA MET A 225 22.80 -35.94 -20.52
C MET A 225 23.81 -35.57 -21.64
N GLY A 226 23.94 -34.30 -22.01
CA GLY A 226 24.88 -33.85 -23.03
C GLY A 226 26.35 -34.01 -22.63
N MET A 227 26.67 -33.77 -21.35
CA MET A 227 27.99 -34.11 -20.80
C MET A 227 28.22 -35.63 -20.69
N ASP A 228 27.17 -36.42 -20.48
CA ASP A 228 27.27 -37.89 -20.43
C ASP A 228 27.44 -38.52 -21.82
N ILE A 229 26.84 -37.94 -22.86
CA ILE A 229 26.97 -38.42 -24.23
C ILE A 229 28.33 -37.98 -24.82
N GLY A 230 28.76 -36.73 -24.56
CA GLY A 230 30.07 -36.24 -25.01
C GLY A 230 31.28 -36.93 -24.35
N ARG A 231 31.12 -37.54 -23.18
CA ARG A 231 32.18 -38.29 -22.47
C ARG A 231 32.14 -39.80 -22.66
N ARG A 232 31.22 -40.35 -23.46
CA ARG A 232 31.15 -41.79 -23.74
C ARG A 232 31.97 -42.23 -24.95
N ILE A 233 32.52 -41.31 -25.73
CA ILE A 233 33.26 -41.65 -26.95
C ILE A 233 34.73 -42.01 -26.67
N ASP A 234 35.38 -41.47 -25.61
CA ASP A 234 36.78 -41.80 -25.31
C ASP A 234 37.08 -41.75 -23.80
N ARG A 235 36.87 -42.86 -23.07
CA ARG A 235 37.74 -43.38 -21.96
C ARG A 235 37.04 -44.42 -21.09
N PRO A 236 37.75 -45.49 -20.68
CA PRO A 236 37.25 -46.45 -19.71
C PRO A 236 37.22 -45.85 -18.28
N MET A 237 36.25 -46.33 -17.51
CA MET A 237 35.82 -45.87 -16.20
C MET A 237 36.95 -45.76 -15.17
N ALA A 238 37.10 -44.55 -14.59
CA ALA A 238 37.78 -44.34 -13.33
C ALA A 238 36.86 -43.53 -12.39
N GLY A 239 36.58 -44.11 -11.21
CA GLY A 239 36.06 -43.48 -9.99
C GLY A 239 35.22 -42.21 -10.14
N ARG A 240 33.95 -42.38 -10.51
CA ARG A 240 33.03 -41.24 -10.65
C ARG A 240 32.40 -40.90 -9.30
N ASN A 241 33.03 -39.97 -8.56
CA ASN A 241 32.30 -39.09 -7.63
C ASN A 241 31.32 -38.27 -8.47
N ARG A 242 30.15 -38.86 -8.80
CA ARG A 242 29.02 -38.15 -9.38
C ARG A 242 28.61 -37.10 -8.36
N SER A 243 28.76 -35.82 -8.72
CA SER A 243 28.12 -34.72 -8.01
C SER A 243 26.63 -35.04 -7.85
N MET A 244 26.21 -35.48 -6.66
CA MET A 244 24.80 -35.73 -6.33
C MET A 244 23.99 -34.42 -6.29
N MET A 245 24.67 -33.28 -6.38
CA MET A 245 24.08 -31.95 -6.28
C MET A 245 23.19 -31.61 -7.48
N GLY A 246 23.52 -32.08 -8.70
CA GLY A 246 22.71 -31.85 -9.90
C GLY A 246 21.31 -32.51 -9.84
N PRO A 247 21.22 -33.83 -9.60
CA PRO A 247 19.93 -34.52 -9.42
C PRO A 247 19.13 -33.99 -8.22
N MET A 248 19.81 -33.58 -7.15
CA MET A 248 19.16 -33.03 -5.96
C MET A 248 18.54 -31.65 -6.24
N LEU A 249 19.24 -30.76 -6.94
CA LEU A 249 18.72 -29.45 -7.37
C LEU A 249 17.55 -29.60 -8.36
N GLN A 250 17.66 -30.52 -9.32
CA GLN A 250 16.57 -30.84 -10.25
C GLN A 250 15.34 -31.36 -9.49
N GLY A 251 15.53 -32.22 -8.50
CA GLY A 251 14.45 -32.73 -7.64
C GLY A 251 13.78 -31.63 -6.80
N MET A 252 14.54 -30.66 -6.30
CA MET A 252 13.99 -29.51 -5.57
C MET A 252 13.18 -28.58 -6.48
N GLU A 253 13.68 -28.29 -7.68
CA GLU A 253 12.97 -27.46 -8.66
C GLU A 253 11.66 -28.10 -9.12
N MET A 254 11.64 -29.43 -9.33
CA MET A 254 10.44 -30.19 -9.66
C MET A 254 9.40 -30.20 -8.53
N ARG A 255 9.84 -30.37 -7.28
CA ARG A 255 8.93 -30.26 -6.11
C ARG A 255 8.33 -28.87 -6.00
N ARG A 256 9.15 -27.84 -6.15
CA ARG A 256 8.71 -26.43 -6.11
C ARG A 256 7.77 -26.08 -7.27
N ALA A 257 8.01 -26.62 -8.46
CA ALA A 257 7.09 -26.47 -9.59
C ALA A 257 5.73 -27.14 -9.31
N ASN A 258 5.71 -28.32 -8.70
CA ASN A 258 4.46 -28.99 -8.31
C ASN A 258 3.68 -28.23 -7.24
N GLU A 259 4.36 -27.68 -6.23
CA GLU A 259 3.74 -26.82 -5.20
C GLU A 259 3.07 -25.58 -5.81
N LEU A 260 3.72 -24.96 -6.80
CA LEU A 260 3.16 -23.80 -7.51
C LEU A 260 1.95 -24.18 -8.38
N THR A 261 2.01 -25.33 -9.06
CA THR A 261 0.87 -25.84 -9.84
C THR A 261 -0.32 -26.21 -8.95
N GLN A 262 -0.07 -26.77 -7.76
CA GLN A 262 -1.10 -27.03 -6.75
C GLN A 262 -1.74 -25.74 -6.23
N ALA A 263 -0.92 -24.72 -5.92
CA ALA A 263 -1.41 -23.40 -5.50
C ALA A 263 -2.24 -22.71 -6.61
N ALA A 264 -1.83 -22.85 -7.86
CA ALA A 264 -2.60 -22.35 -9.00
C ALA A 264 -3.97 -23.04 -9.13
N ALA A 265 -4.02 -24.36 -8.98
CA ALA A 265 -5.27 -25.12 -9.06
C ALA A 265 -6.24 -24.84 -7.90
N GLN A 266 -5.72 -24.48 -6.72
CA GLN A 266 -6.53 -24.00 -5.61
C GLN A 266 -7.14 -22.63 -5.92
N ALA A 267 -6.33 -21.69 -6.42
CA ALA A 267 -6.79 -20.35 -6.79
C ALA A 267 -7.84 -20.38 -7.93
N VAL A 268 -7.64 -21.21 -8.96
CA VAL A 268 -8.64 -21.42 -10.03
C VAL A 268 -9.94 -21.98 -9.47
N GLY A 269 -9.87 -22.93 -8.54
CA GLY A 269 -11.07 -23.47 -7.89
C GLY A 269 -11.84 -22.43 -7.08
N GLN A 270 -11.13 -21.53 -6.37
CA GLN A 270 -11.74 -20.42 -5.65
C GLN A 270 -12.41 -19.41 -6.60
N ALA A 271 -11.78 -19.12 -7.74
CA ALA A 271 -12.38 -18.28 -8.78
C ALA A 271 -13.66 -18.91 -9.37
N GLN A 272 -13.67 -20.23 -9.61
CA GLN A 272 -14.85 -20.96 -10.11
C GLN A 272 -16.00 -21.03 -9.10
N THR A 273 -15.71 -21.10 -7.80
CA THR A 273 -16.76 -21.02 -6.76
C THR A 273 -17.40 -19.64 -6.68
N LEU A 274 -16.63 -18.59 -6.98
CA LEU A 274 -17.12 -17.21 -6.97
C LEU A 274 -17.85 -16.84 -8.26
N VAL A 275 -17.42 -17.38 -9.40
CA VAL A 275 -18.01 -17.13 -10.72
C VAL A 275 -18.23 -18.46 -11.44
N PRO A 276 -19.42 -19.09 -11.25
CA PRO A 276 -19.75 -20.37 -11.87
C PRO A 276 -19.83 -20.32 -13.41
N SER A 277 -19.89 -19.12 -13.99
CA SER A 277 -19.96 -18.87 -15.44
C SER A 277 -18.59 -18.79 -16.14
N LEU A 278 -17.48 -19.04 -15.43
CA LEU A 278 -16.15 -19.09 -16.04
C LEU A 278 -16.04 -20.24 -17.05
N PRO A 279 -15.20 -20.11 -18.10
CA PRO A 279 -14.99 -21.17 -19.07
C PRO A 279 -14.57 -22.48 -18.40
N TYR A 280 -15.15 -23.58 -18.86
CA TYR A 280 -14.96 -24.91 -18.27
C TYR A 280 -13.48 -25.32 -18.34
N ILE A 281 -12.90 -25.56 -17.16
CA ILE A 281 -11.60 -26.24 -17.01
C ILE A 281 -11.92 -27.65 -16.54
N GLU A 282 -11.36 -28.64 -17.25
CA GLU A 282 -11.61 -30.05 -16.96
C GLU A 282 -11.28 -30.39 -15.51
N ARG A 283 -12.28 -30.88 -14.76
CA ARG A 283 -12.13 -31.14 -13.32
C ARG A 283 -11.01 -32.13 -13.01
N GLY A 284 -10.81 -33.12 -13.89
CA GLY A 284 -9.71 -34.07 -13.78
C GLY A 284 -8.32 -33.41 -13.81
N LEU A 285 -8.16 -32.31 -14.55
CA LEU A 285 -6.91 -31.56 -14.65
C LEU A 285 -6.65 -30.71 -13.39
N ILE A 286 -7.70 -30.11 -12.82
CA ILE A 286 -7.61 -29.38 -11.55
C ILE A 286 -7.31 -30.34 -10.39
N ASP A 287 -7.96 -31.50 -10.35
CA ASP A 287 -7.78 -32.47 -9.27
C ASP A 287 -6.41 -33.16 -9.32
N THR A 288 -5.87 -33.41 -10.52
CA THR A 288 -4.50 -33.94 -10.69
C THR A 288 -3.44 -32.89 -10.37
N ALA A 289 -3.65 -31.64 -10.75
CA ALA A 289 -2.81 -30.50 -10.36
C ALA A 289 -2.81 -30.28 -8.83
N ARG A 290 -3.97 -30.41 -8.17
CA ARG A 290 -4.10 -30.32 -6.71
C ARG A 290 -3.38 -31.43 -5.96
N ARG A 291 -3.24 -32.60 -6.57
CA ARG A 291 -2.54 -33.77 -6.00
C ARG A 291 -1.03 -33.75 -6.27
N GLY A 292 -0.51 -32.73 -6.97
CA GLY A 292 0.91 -32.61 -7.29
C GLY A 292 1.43 -33.65 -8.29
N MET A 293 0.55 -34.26 -9.08
CA MET A 293 0.89 -35.35 -10.00
C MET A 293 1.24 -34.88 -11.42
N PHE A 294 1.53 -33.59 -11.63
CA PHE A 294 1.70 -33.01 -12.96
C PHE A 294 2.89 -33.60 -13.74
N VAL A 295 3.96 -33.99 -13.03
CA VAL A 295 5.14 -34.62 -13.64
C VAL A 295 4.87 -36.05 -14.14
N ALA A 296 3.85 -36.73 -13.60
CA ALA A 296 3.48 -38.08 -14.05
C ALA A 296 2.65 -38.08 -15.35
N LEU A 297 2.12 -36.92 -15.77
CA LEU A 297 1.27 -36.77 -16.97
C LEU A 297 2.03 -36.20 -18.19
N LEU A 298 3.23 -35.67 -18.00
CA LEU A 298 4.11 -35.19 -19.08
C LEU A 298 5.09 -36.26 -19.58
N GLY A 299 4.96 -37.50 -19.09
CA GLY A 299 5.71 -38.68 -19.51
C GLY A 299 4.92 -39.53 -20.49
#